data_AF-A0A7V2QJ26-F1
#
_entry.id   AF-A0A7V2QJ26-F1
#
_cell.length_a   1.000
_cell.length_b   1.000
_cell.length_c   1.000
_cell.angle_alpha   90.00
_cell.angle_beta   90.00
_cell.angle_gamma   90.00
#
_symmetry.space_group_name_H-M   'P 1'
#
loop_
_entity.id
_entity.type
_entity.pdbx_description
1 polymer ?
#
loop_
_entity_poly.entity_id
_entity_poly.type
_entity_poly.pdbx_seq_one_letter_code
_entity_poly.pdbx_strand_id
1 'polypeptide(L)'
;MFWKKKQMAISPATVETAGATPTVKEQPAKKDKVSEPKTEKLPGPRGIPDFVGKYLTVEMKMDPSLVPIYKIVVRKRPQTERAFDCRVFDMAEAEASNTLIKDYTSLDTHQELIIYDGWFDEASKRVELKTKRETAKAVPILTEAEILQKIQALSEPGSTVLFYQARGPAVGGPLGRGAAVVELNPNYPGKKGKKYIIYTANVVGIEPVAKREKLFDSDKLKDIAKWVKEGHHKRMY
;
A
#
# COMPACT_ATOMS: atom_id res chain seq x y z
N MET A 1 13.25 54.52 -26.04
CA MET A 1 11.88 55.07 -26.14
C MET A 1 11.14 54.65 -24.87
N PHE A 2 11.23 55.39 -23.76
CA PHE A 2 10.32 56.50 -23.37
C PHE A 2 8.86 56.17 -23.73
N TRP A 3 7.91 56.01 -22.81
CA TRP A 3 7.60 56.91 -21.69
C TRP A 3 6.81 56.24 -20.54
N LYS A 4 7.15 56.69 -19.33
CA LYS A 4 6.36 56.69 -18.08
C LYS A 4 5.17 57.65 -18.23
N LYS A 5 4.04 57.38 -17.58
CA LYS A 5 3.27 58.46 -16.92
C LYS A 5 2.40 57.93 -15.78
N LYS A 6 2.85 58.28 -14.57
CA LYS A 6 2.11 58.30 -13.31
C LYS A 6 1.69 59.76 -13.12
N GLN A 7 0.45 60.02 -12.72
CA GLN A 7 0.10 61.29 -12.10
C GLN A 7 -1.03 61.09 -11.08
N MET A 8 -0.83 61.76 -9.94
CA MET A 8 -1.61 61.67 -8.72
C MET A 8 -2.70 62.75 -8.69
N ALA A 9 -3.78 62.40 -7.98
CA ALA A 9 -4.59 63.17 -7.03
C ALA A 9 -4.83 64.67 -7.26
N ILE A 10 -6.11 65.04 -7.28
CA ILE A 10 -6.61 66.30 -6.72
C ILE A 10 -7.97 66.02 -6.05
N SER A 11 -8.08 66.28 -4.75
CA SER A 11 -9.34 66.60 -4.07
C SER A 11 -9.39 68.13 -3.88
N PRO A 12 -10.59 68.72 -3.77
CA PRO A 12 -10.93 69.32 -2.48
C PRO A 12 -12.40 69.18 -2.04
N ALA A 13 -12.55 69.21 -0.71
CA ALA A 13 -13.65 69.66 0.16
C ALA A 13 -14.49 70.86 -0.37
N THR A 14 -15.71 71.25 0.05
CA THR A 14 -16.76 70.88 1.05
C THR A 14 -17.89 71.89 0.83
N VAL A 15 -19.20 71.57 0.91
CA VAL A 15 -20.27 72.46 1.47
C VAL A 15 -21.50 71.62 1.90
N GLU A 16 -22.02 71.91 3.10
CA GLU A 16 -23.25 71.40 3.73
C GLU A 16 -24.54 71.84 3.02
N THR A 17 -25.66 71.11 3.14
CA THR A 17 -26.96 71.62 3.68
C THR A 17 -27.90 70.43 3.95
N ALA A 18 -28.61 70.49 5.08
CA ALA A 18 -29.54 69.50 5.61
C ALA A 18 -30.92 69.45 4.93
N GLY A 19 -31.62 68.31 5.02
CA GLY A 19 -33.08 68.26 4.92
C GLY A 19 -33.70 66.91 4.51
N ALA A 20 -34.51 66.34 5.41
CA ALA A 20 -35.62 65.39 5.19
C ALA A 20 -35.39 63.85 5.12
N THR A 21 -35.91 63.19 6.16
CA THR A 21 -36.35 61.80 6.46
C THR A 21 -37.09 61.03 5.33
N PRO A 22 -37.44 59.73 5.47
CA PRO A 22 -36.70 58.53 5.90
C PRO A 22 -36.72 57.41 4.82
N THR A 23 -35.60 56.77 4.53
CA THR A 23 -35.52 55.65 3.57
C THR A 23 -35.76 54.30 4.26
N VAL A 24 -36.85 53.62 3.88
CA VAL A 24 -37.03 52.17 4.04
C VAL A 24 -35.97 51.47 3.18
N LYS A 25 -34.97 50.86 3.83
CA LYS A 25 -33.99 50.02 3.13
C LYS A 25 -34.57 48.63 2.93
N GLU A 26 -35.06 48.40 1.72
CA GLU A 26 -35.21 47.11 1.10
C GLU A 26 -33.84 46.41 1.09
N GLN A 27 -33.73 45.29 1.82
CA GLN A 27 -32.56 44.41 1.79
C GLN A 27 -32.57 43.62 0.48
N PRO A 28 -31.46 43.59 -0.28
CA PRO A 28 -31.37 42.72 -1.44
C PRO A 28 -31.27 41.26 -0.97
N ALA A 29 -32.12 40.42 -1.56
CA ALA A 29 -32.17 38.98 -1.36
C ALA A 29 -30.77 38.35 -1.46
N LYS A 30 -30.33 37.73 -0.36
CA LYS A 30 -29.19 36.80 -0.36
C LYS A 30 -29.56 35.64 -1.29
N LYS A 31 -28.86 35.53 -2.41
CA LYS A 31 -28.82 34.31 -3.21
C LYS A 31 -28.34 33.17 -2.32
N ASP A 32 -29.24 32.24 -2.02
CA ASP A 32 -28.91 30.98 -1.39
C ASP A 32 -27.89 30.25 -2.26
N LYS A 33 -26.68 30.13 -1.71
CA LYS A 33 -25.63 29.31 -2.27
C LYS A 33 -26.02 27.86 -1.99
N VAL A 34 -26.63 27.21 -2.98
CA VAL A 34 -26.91 25.78 -2.99
C VAL A 34 -25.62 25.05 -2.59
N SER A 35 -25.59 24.52 -1.38
CA SER A 35 -24.48 23.73 -0.88
C SER A 35 -24.51 22.40 -1.61
N GLU A 36 -23.55 22.19 -2.50
CA GLU A 36 -23.25 20.87 -3.06
C GLU A 36 -23.12 19.85 -1.92
N PRO A 37 -23.62 18.61 -2.08
CA PRO A 37 -23.56 17.60 -1.05
C PRO A 37 -22.09 17.34 -0.71
N LYS A 38 -21.69 17.65 0.53
CA LYS A 38 -20.37 17.27 1.06
C LYS A 38 -20.32 15.74 1.09
N THR A 39 -19.72 15.14 0.06
CA THR A 39 -19.32 13.74 0.10
C THR A 39 -18.35 13.57 1.27
N GLU A 40 -18.81 12.93 2.34
CA GLU A 40 -18.00 12.65 3.53
C GLU A 40 -16.80 11.82 3.10
N LYS A 41 -15.60 12.41 3.19
CA LYS A 41 -14.37 11.74 2.76
C LYS A 41 -14.06 10.61 3.74
N LEU A 42 -14.04 9.38 3.23
CA LEU A 42 -13.71 8.20 4.02
C LEU A 42 -12.23 8.20 4.44
N PRO A 43 -11.91 7.64 5.62
CA PRO A 43 -10.54 7.55 6.08
C PRO A 43 -9.75 6.55 5.24
N GLY A 44 -8.50 6.89 4.95
CA GLY A 44 -7.59 6.00 4.24
C GLY A 44 -6.98 4.91 5.13
N PRO A 45 -6.11 4.07 4.53
CA PRO A 45 -5.45 2.98 5.24
C PRO A 45 -4.68 3.46 6.47
N ARG A 46 -4.85 2.75 7.58
CA ARG A 46 -4.14 3.03 8.84
C ARG A 46 -3.73 1.75 9.55
N GLY A 47 -2.99 1.89 10.67
CA GLY A 47 -2.65 0.78 11.55
C GLY A 47 -3.89 0.14 12.20
N ILE A 48 -3.81 -1.15 12.47
CA ILE A 48 -4.87 -1.92 13.13
C ILE A 48 -4.95 -1.49 14.60
N PRO A 49 -6.14 -1.11 15.12
CA PRO A 49 -6.30 -0.79 16.55
C PRO A 49 -5.91 -1.97 17.44
N ASP A 50 -5.26 -1.71 18.57
CA ASP A 50 -4.70 -2.77 19.45
C ASP A 50 -5.68 -3.88 19.81
N PHE A 51 -6.93 -3.55 20.14
CA PHE A 51 -7.94 -4.55 20.52
C PHE A 51 -8.38 -5.41 19.33
N VAL A 52 -8.40 -4.84 18.12
CA VAL A 52 -8.62 -5.61 16.87
C VAL A 52 -7.40 -6.47 16.58
N GLY A 53 -6.19 -5.94 16.76
CA GLY A 53 -4.94 -6.70 16.62
C GLY A 53 -4.87 -7.91 17.56
N LYS A 54 -5.27 -7.73 18.83
CA LYS A 54 -5.39 -8.83 19.81
C LYS A 54 -6.43 -9.86 19.38
N TYR A 55 -7.58 -9.42 18.89
CA TYR A 55 -8.60 -10.35 18.37
C TYR A 55 -8.06 -11.17 17.19
N LEU A 56 -7.33 -10.54 16.26
CA LEU A 56 -6.72 -11.23 15.12
C LEU A 56 -5.71 -12.29 15.56
N THR A 57 -4.89 -12.03 16.57
CA THR A 57 -3.87 -12.99 17.04
C THR A 57 -4.46 -14.10 17.91
N VAL A 58 -5.39 -13.78 18.80
CA VAL A 58 -5.96 -14.74 19.76
C VAL A 58 -7.05 -15.59 19.12
N GLU A 59 -8.04 -14.96 18.48
CA GLU A 59 -9.22 -15.65 17.94
C GLU A 59 -8.94 -16.14 16.51
N MET A 60 -8.41 -15.27 15.65
CA MET A 60 -8.17 -15.60 14.24
C MET A 60 -6.81 -16.26 13.98
N LYS A 61 -6.01 -16.50 15.03
CA LYS A 61 -4.67 -17.15 14.99
C LYS A 61 -3.69 -16.52 13.99
N MET A 62 -3.81 -15.22 13.73
CA MET A 62 -2.85 -14.46 12.94
C MET A 62 -1.48 -14.44 13.64
N ASP A 63 -0.40 -14.54 12.86
CA ASP A 63 0.95 -14.30 13.36
C ASP A 63 1.07 -12.84 13.90
N PRO A 64 1.43 -12.64 15.18
CA PRO A 64 1.57 -11.30 15.76
C PRO A 64 2.52 -10.37 15.00
N SER A 65 3.50 -10.92 14.28
CA SER A 65 4.43 -10.14 13.45
C SER A 65 3.77 -9.50 12.23
N LEU A 66 2.59 -9.96 11.81
CA LEU A 66 1.84 -9.41 10.67
C LEU A 66 0.94 -8.24 11.06
N VAL A 67 0.48 -8.18 12.31
CA VAL A 67 -0.41 -7.11 12.81
C VAL A 67 0.12 -5.69 12.55
N PRO A 68 1.38 -5.33 12.86
CA PRO A 68 1.88 -3.98 12.61
C PRO A 68 1.98 -3.64 11.11
N ILE A 69 2.08 -4.67 10.28
CA ILE A 69 2.35 -4.58 8.86
C ILE A 69 1.06 -4.38 8.07
N TYR A 70 0.04 -5.18 8.38
CA TYR A 70 -1.26 -5.10 7.74
C TYR A 70 -1.96 -3.78 8.06
N LYS A 71 -2.80 -3.36 7.13
CA LYS A 71 -3.54 -2.10 7.21
C LYS A 71 -5.02 -2.37 7.28
N ILE A 72 -5.72 -1.43 7.90
CA ILE A 72 -7.17 -1.43 8.02
C ILE A 72 -7.72 -0.17 7.36
N VAL A 73 -8.79 -0.34 6.59
CA VAL A 73 -9.68 0.74 6.15
C VAL A 73 -11.02 0.56 6.83
N VAL A 74 -11.69 1.67 7.14
CA VAL A 74 -12.95 1.65 7.87
C VAL A 74 -13.97 2.62 7.26
N ARG A 75 -15.25 2.35 7.54
CA ARG A 75 -16.33 3.34 7.39
C ARG A 75 -17.24 3.26 8.61
N LYS A 76 -17.82 4.39 9.01
CA LYS A 76 -18.79 4.42 10.12
C LYS A 76 -20.03 3.60 9.77
N ARG A 77 -20.58 2.89 10.77
CA ARG A 77 -21.89 2.25 10.64
C ARG A 77 -23.01 3.26 10.91
N PRO A 78 -24.14 3.16 10.19
CA PRO A 78 -25.29 4.04 10.44
C PRO A 78 -25.90 3.87 11.83
N GLN A 79 -25.85 2.66 12.41
CA GLN A 79 -26.59 2.34 13.63
C GLN A 79 -25.90 2.80 14.93
N THR A 80 -24.58 3.02 14.92
CA THR A 80 -23.81 3.30 16.14
C THR A 80 -22.65 4.22 15.84
N GLU A 81 -22.54 5.33 16.59
CA GLU A 81 -21.53 6.38 16.37
C GLU A 81 -20.08 5.86 16.47
N ARG A 82 -19.87 4.81 17.28
CA ARG A 82 -18.55 4.20 17.56
C ARG A 82 -18.38 2.82 16.95
N ALA A 83 -19.29 2.41 16.06
CA ALA A 83 -19.17 1.17 15.29
C ALA A 83 -18.68 1.45 13.88
N PHE A 84 -17.77 0.61 13.40
CA PHE A 84 -17.13 0.76 12.11
C PHE A 84 -17.16 -0.57 11.35
N ASP A 85 -17.58 -0.55 10.09
CA ASP A 85 -17.23 -1.62 9.15
C ASP A 85 -15.73 -1.49 8.85
N CYS A 86 -15.03 -2.61 8.77
CA CYS A 86 -13.60 -2.62 8.51
C CYS A 86 -13.17 -3.74 7.58
N ARG A 87 -12.09 -3.48 6.83
CA ARG A 87 -11.41 -4.45 5.96
C ARG A 87 -9.91 -4.40 6.24
N VAL A 88 -9.32 -5.57 6.46
CA VAL A 88 -7.88 -5.75 6.70
C VAL A 88 -7.23 -6.31 5.44
N PHE A 89 -6.11 -5.71 5.03
CA PHE A 89 -5.39 -6.09 3.81
C PHE A 89 -3.87 -5.88 3.97
N ASP A 90 -3.11 -6.44 3.03
CA ASP A 90 -1.67 -6.21 2.91
C ASP A 90 -1.38 -5.12 1.86
N MET A 91 -0.78 -4.02 2.30
CA MET A 91 -0.41 -2.91 1.42
C MET A 91 0.62 -3.31 0.35
N ALA A 92 1.56 -4.20 0.68
CA ALA A 92 2.58 -4.63 -0.30
C ALA A 92 1.97 -5.46 -1.43
N GLU A 93 0.94 -6.24 -1.14
CA GLU A 93 0.25 -7.05 -2.14
C GLU A 93 -0.70 -6.22 -3.00
N ALA A 94 -1.35 -5.21 -2.41
CA ALA A 94 -2.11 -4.21 -3.16
C ALA A 94 -1.19 -3.48 -4.16
N GLU A 95 0.00 -3.07 -3.72
CA GLU A 95 1.02 -2.45 -4.59
C GLU A 95 1.48 -3.39 -5.71
N ALA A 96 1.74 -4.67 -5.38
CA ALA A 96 2.10 -5.69 -6.38
C ALA A 96 0.98 -5.92 -7.42
N SER A 97 -0.27 -5.73 -7.03
CA SER A 97 -1.45 -5.79 -7.89
C SER A 97 -1.75 -4.46 -8.58
N ASN A 98 -0.84 -3.49 -8.54
CA ASN A 98 -1.02 -2.12 -9.06
C ASN A 98 -2.31 -1.43 -8.58
N THR A 99 -2.75 -1.78 -7.37
CA THR A 99 -4.01 -1.33 -6.80
C THR A 99 -3.76 -0.31 -5.70
N LEU A 100 -4.20 0.93 -5.92
CA LEU A 100 -4.10 2.01 -4.93
C LEU A 100 -5.32 1.99 -4.00
N ILE A 101 -5.13 1.56 -2.75
CA ILE A 101 -6.17 1.58 -1.72
C ILE A 101 -6.24 2.96 -1.08
N LYS A 102 -7.27 3.74 -1.41
CA LYS A 102 -7.48 5.09 -0.90
C LYS A 102 -8.35 5.11 0.36
N ASP A 103 -9.34 4.24 0.43
CA ASP A 103 -10.33 4.15 1.50
C ASP A 103 -11.05 2.78 1.50
N TYR A 104 -12.09 2.64 2.32
CA TYR A 104 -12.88 1.42 2.45
C TYR A 104 -13.46 0.91 1.12
N THR A 105 -13.93 1.81 0.26
CA THR A 105 -14.60 1.48 -1.02
C THR A 105 -13.61 1.07 -2.10
N SER A 106 -12.34 1.42 -1.96
CA SER A 106 -11.28 1.00 -2.89
C SER A 106 -11.13 -0.52 -2.96
N LEU A 107 -11.62 -1.26 -1.96
CA LEU A 107 -11.62 -2.73 -1.94
C LEU A 107 -12.90 -3.37 -2.49
N ASP A 108 -13.92 -2.59 -2.89
CA ASP A 108 -15.18 -3.15 -3.43
C ASP A 108 -14.94 -3.87 -4.77
N THR A 109 -14.02 -3.36 -5.58
CA THR A 109 -13.59 -3.94 -6.86
C THR A 109 -12.38 -4.88 -6.73
N HIS A 110 -11.81 -5.00 -5.52
CA HIS A 110 -10.58 -5.75 -5.24
C HIS A 110 -10.76 -6.65 -4.01
N GLN A 111 -11.82 -7.46 -4.02
CA GLN A 111 -12.19 -8.30 -2.87
C GLN A 111 -11.15 -9.39 -2.58
N GLU A 112 -10.38 -9.78 -3.60
CA GLU A 112 -9.26 -10.72 -3.50
C GLU A 112 -8.10 -10.20 -2.63
N LEU A 113 -8.01 -8.88 -2.39
CA LEU A 113 -7.00 -8.29 -1.52
C LEU A 113 -7.42 -8.28 -0.05
N ILE A 114 -8.70 -8.53 0.24
CA ILE A 114 -9.25 -8.51 1.59
C ILE A 114 -8.88 -9.80 2.31
N ILE A 115 -8.16 -9.68 3.42
CA ILE A 115 -7.79 -10.80 4.29
C ILE A 115 -8.93 -11.06 5.29
N TYR A 116 -9.38 -9.99 5.96
CA TYR A 116 -10.51 -10.02 6.89
C TYR A 116 -11.49 -8.90 6.60
N ASP A 117 -12.78 -9.20 6.76
CA ASP A 117 -13.88 -8.27 6.55
C ASP A 117 -14.88 -8.41 7.68
N GLY A 118 -15.41 -7.29 8.17
CA GLY A 118 -16.37 -7.31 9.26
C GLY A 118 -16.52 -5.95 9.92
N TRP A 119 -16.66 -5.93 11.24
CA TRP A 119 -16.89 -4.71 11.98
C TRP A 119 -16.30 -4.75 13.39
N PHE A 120 -16.12 -3.58 13.99
CA PHE A 120 -15.81 -3.44 15.41
C PHE A 120 -16.54 -2.25 16.02
N ASP A 121 -16.75 -2.29 17.34
CA ASP A 121 -17.23 -1.17 18.14
C ASP A 121 -16.17 -0.74 19.14
N GLU A 122 -15.80 0.55 19.07
CA GLU A 122 -14.72 1.10 19.87
C GLU A 122 -15.11 1.35 21.34
N ALA A 123 -16.41 1.56 21.63
CA ALA A 123 -16.89 1.74 22.99
C ALA A 123 -16.93 0.41 23.74
N SER A 124 -17.53 -0.62 23.14
CA SER A 124 -17.66 -1.94 23.76
C SER A 124 -16.44 -2.84 23.54
N LYS A 125 -15.47 -2.41 22.72
CA LYS A 125 -14.31 -3.21 22.28
C LYS A 125 -14.70 -4.56 21.67
N ARG A 126 -15.87 -4.61 21.00
CA ARG A 126 -16.35 -5.81 20.32
C ARG A 126 -15.81 -5.86 18.90
N VAL A 127 -15.48 -7.04 18.43
CA VAL A 127 -14.91 -7.28 17.10
C VAL A 127 -15.59 -8.52 16.52
N GLU A 128 -16.04 -8.41 15.27
CA GLU A 128 -16.56 -9.55 14.50
C GLU A 128 -15.96 -9.47 13.10
N LEU A 129 -15.07 -10.41 12.79
CA LEU A 129 -14.39 -10.49 11.51
C LEU A 129 -14.59 -11.87 10.89
N LYS A 130 -14.68 -11.88 9.56
CA LYS A 130 -14.71 -13.09 8.75
C LYS A 130 -13.44 -13.15 7.92
N THR A 131 -12.79 -14.31 7.90
CA THR A 131 -11.70 -14.59 6.97
C THR A 131 -12.26 -14.59 5.55
N LYS A 132 -11.75 -13.71 4.70
CA LYS A 132 -12.05 -13.67 3.26
C LYS A 132 -10.99 -14.39 2.45
N ARG A 133 -9.75 -14.31 2.92
CA ARG A 133 -8.60 -14.96 2.31
C ARG A 133 -7.65 -15.41 3.40
N GLU A 134 -7.09 -16.61 3.26
CA GLU A 134 -6.00 -17.05 4.13
C GLU A 134 -4.75 -16.22 3.87
N THR A 135 -4.05 -15.84 4.94
CA THR A 135 -2.72 -15.25 4.80
C THR A 135 -1.75 -16.32 4.29
N ALA A 136 -0.76 -15.92 3.50
CA ALA A 136 0.29 -16.84 3.09
C ALA A 136 0.93 -17.44 4.35
N LYS A 137 0.96 -18.78 4.43
CA LYS A 137 1.63 -19.51 5.52
C LYS A 137 3.07 -19.01 5.65
N ALA A 138 3.57 -19.01 6.88
CA ALA A 138 4.93 -18.57 7.17
C ALA A 138 5.94 -19.26 6.24
N VAL A 139 6.56 -18.47 5.36
CA VAL A 139 7.60 -18.97 4.48
C VAL A 139 8.84 -19.25 5.33
N PRO A 140 9.47 -20.43 5.21
CA PRO A 140 10.69 -20.72 5.92
C PRO A 140 11.80 -19.76 5.47
N ILE A 141 12.48 -19.16 6.44
CA ILE A 141 13.66 -18.33 6.18
C ILE A 141 14.86 -19.24 6.03
N LEU A 142 15.34 -19.38 4.79
CA LEU A 142 16.47 -20.22 4.45
C LEU A 142 17.80 -19.60 4.88
N THR A 143 18.74 -20.47 5.25
CA THR A 143 20.16 -20.16 5.44
C THR A 143 20.86 -19.95 4.10
N GLU A 144 22.03 -19.31 4.12
CA GLU A 144 22.85 -19.13 2.91
C GLU A 144 23.22 -20.48 2.28
N ALA A 145 23.51 -21.49 3.10
CA ALA A 145 23.86 -22.83 2.64
C ALA A 145 22.69 -23.52 1.91
N GLU A 146 21.47 -23.42 2.44
CA GLU A 146 20.27 -23.98 1.79
C GLU A 146 19.95 -23.24 0.48
N ILE A 147 20.10 -21.92 0.45
CA ILE A 147 19.96 -21.12 -0.77
C ILE A 147 20.97 -21.57 -1.82
N LEU A 148 22.25 -21.71 -1.44
CA LEU A 148 23.32 -22.19 -2.31
C LEU A 148 22.99 -23.56 -2.88
N GLN A 149 22.57 -24.51 -2.04
CA GLN A 149 22.17 -25.85 -2.46
C GLN A 149 21.02 -25.80 -3.48
N LYS A 150 20.00 -24.99 -3.23
CA LYS A 150 18.86 -24.83 -4.14
C LYS A 150 19.27 -24.25 -5.51
N ILE A 151 20.17 -23.28 -5.54
CA ILE A 151 20.67 -22.72 -6.80
C ILE A 151 21.55 -23.75 -7.54
N GLN A 152 22.41 -24.47 -6.81
CA GLN A 152 23.28 -25.49 -7.40
C GLN A 152 22.51 -26.66 -8.03
N ALA A 153 21.33 -26.99 -7.46
CA ALA A 153 20.43 -28.03 -7.96
C ALA A 153 19.81 -27.72 -9.33
N LEU A 154 19.88 -26.46 -9.81
CA LEU A 154 19.47 -26.11 -11.17
C LEU A 154 20.37 -26.80 -12.19
N SER A 155 19.86 -27.77 -12.93
CA SER A 155 20.60 -28.56 -13.92
C SER A 155 20.24 -28.23 -15.36
N GLU A 156 19.00 -27.85 -15.62
CA GLU A 156 18.47 -27.63 -16.98
C GLU A 156 18.61 -26.15 -17.39
N PRO A 157 19.12 -25.86 -18.61
CA PRO A 157 19.10 -24.52 -19.20
C PRO A 157 17.71 -23.87 -19.08
N GLY A 158 17.63 -22.67 -18.49
CA GLY A 158 16.38 -21.95 -18.27
C GLY A 158 15.59 -22.36 -17.01
N SER A 159 16.04 -23.38 -16.27
CA SER A 159 15.44 -23.72 -14.98
C SER A 159 15.61 -22.59 -13.97
N THR A 160 14.61 -22.44 -13.08
CA THR A 160 14.55 -21.34 -12.13
C THR A 160 14.28 -21.81 -10.72
N VAL A 161 14.82 -21.09 -9.74
CA VAL A 161 14.40 -21.16 -8.35
C VAL A 161 13.99 -19.77 -7.85
N LEU A 162 12.97 -19.72 -6.99
CA LEU A 162 12.41 -18.49 -6.44
C LEU A 162 12.69 -18.39 -4.94
N PHE A 163 13.04 -17.19 -4.49
CA PHE A 163 13.21 -16.84 -3.07
C PHE A 163 12.46 -15.56 -2.78
N TYR A 164 11.46 -15.61 -1.90
CA TYR A 164 10.76 -14.40 -1.45
C TYR A 164 11.71 -13.45 -0.74
N GLN A 165 11.49 -12.15 -0.87
CA GLN A 165 12.38 -11.13 -0.30
C GLN A 165 11.60 -10.21 0.63
N ALA A 166 12.24 -9.80 1.73
CA ALA A 166 11.78 -8.72 2.60
C ALA A 166 12.49 -7.39 2.31
N ARG A 167 13.46 -7.40 1.40
CA ARG A 167 14.18 -6.24 0.89
C ARG A 167 14.39 -6.38 -0.61
N GLY A 168 14.17 -5.32 -1.38
CA GLY A 168 14.38 -5.33 -2.82
C GLY A 168 13.50 -4.30 -3.53
N PRO A 169 13.70 -4.12 -4.84
CA PRO A 169 12.90 -3.19 -5.65
C PRO A 169 11.50 -3.73 -5.97
N ALA A 170 11.30 -5.05 -5.92
CA ALA A 170 10.00 -5.67 -6.13
C ALA A 170 9.10 -5.57 -4.89
N VAL A 171 7.81 -5.85 -5.08
CA VAL A 171 6.77 -5.71 -4.05
C VAL A 171 5.88 -6.95 -3.95
N GLY A 172 5.26 -7.11 -2.79
CA GLY A 172 4.28 -8.16 -2.51
C GLY A 172 4.91 -9.48 -2.05
N GLY A 173 4.12 -10.54 -2.13
CA GLY A 173 4.47 -11.87 -1.63
C GLY A 173 4.59 -11.97 -0.11
N PRO A 174 4.89 -13.17 0.41
CA PRO A 174 4.83 -13.46 1.85
C PRO A 174 5.81 -12.65 2.69
N LEU A 175 6.91 -12.18 2.10
CA LEU A 175 7.91 -11.34 2.76
C LEU A 175 7.78 -9.85 2.41
N GLY A 176 6.84 -9.49 1.53
CA GLY A 176 6.44 -8.11 1.24
C GLY A 176 7.27 -7.37 0.17
N ARG A 177 8.42 -7.90 -0.25
CA ARG A 177 9.27 -7.30 -1.31
C ARG A 177 9.50 -8.21 -2.50
N GLY A 178 8.43 -8.88 -2.93
CA GLY A 178 8.42 -9.74 -4.10
C GLY A 178 9.32 -10.94 -3.93
N ALA A 179 10.01 -11.32 -5.00
CA ALA A 179 10.96 -12.41 -4.99
C ALA A 179 12.17 -12.18 -5.88
N ALA A 180 13.29 -12.77 -5.47
CA ALA A 180 14.44 -13.02 -6.32
C ALA A 180 14.22 -14.32 -7.10
N VAL A 181 14.41 -14.27 -8.40
CA VAL A 181 14.35 -15.44 -9.29
C VAL A 181 15.75 -15.67 -9.84
N VAL A 182 16.32 -16.83 -9.52
CA VAL A 182 17.62 -17.25 -10.03
C VAL A 182 17.40 -18.25 -11.15
N GLU A 183 17.87 -17.94 -12.34
CA GLU A 183 17.71 -18.74 -13.55
C GLU A 183 19.07 -19.24 -14.03
N LEU A 184 19.17 -20.53 -14.38
CA LEU A 184 20.35 -21.05 -15.07
C LEU A 184 20.36 -20.54 -16.51
N ASN A 185 21.35 -19.71 -16.87
CA ASN A 185 21.39 -19.02 -18.16
C ASN A 185 21.37 -20.03 -19.33
N PRO A 186 20.32 -20.05 -20.16
CA PRO A 186 20.19 -21.03 -21.23
C PRO A 186 21.16 -20.78 -22.39
N ASN A 187 21.62 -19.55 -22.54
CA ASN A 187 22.43 -19.10 -23.67
C ASN A 187 23.92 -18.97 -23.30
N TYR A 188 24.36 -19.55 -22.19
CA TYR A 188 25.75 -19.39 -21.77
C TYR A 188 26.69 -20.28 -22.62
N PRO A 189 27.58 -19.70 -23.44
CA PRO A 189 28.42 -20.47 -24.36
C PRO A 189 29.66 -21.08 -23.67
N GLY A 190 29.81 -20.90 -22.36
CA GLY A 190 31.01 -21.29 -21.61
C GLY A 190 31.14 -22.81 -21.49
N LYS A 191 32.21 -23.37 -22.09
CA LYS A 191 32.47 -24.81 -22.14
C LYS A 191 32.71 -25.48 -20.77
N LYS A 192 32.86 -24.73 -19.68
CA LYS A 192 33.11 -25.25 -18.33
C LYS A 192 32.56 -24.30 -17.24
N GLY A 193 31.25 -24.29 -17.02
CA GLY A 193 30.67 -23.57 -15.88
C GLY A 193 29.18 -23.30 -16.03
N LYS A 194 28.52 -23.03 -14.90
CA LYS A 194 27.14 -22.53 -14.86
C LYS A 194 27.18 -21.02 -14.65
N LYS A 195 26.43 -20.28 -15.45
CA LYS A 195 26.19 -18.85 -15.24
C LYS A 195 24.71 -18.65 -14.93
N TYR A 196 24.41 -17.82 -13.94
CA TYR A 196 23.04 -17.59 -13.49
C TYR A 196 22.63 -16.15 -13.81
N ILE A 197 21.36 -15.97 -14.13
CA ILE A 197 20.72 -14.66 -14.27
C ILE A 197 19.82 -14.46 -13.06
N ILE A 198 19.96 -13.31 -12.42
CA ILE A 198 19.19 -12.95 -11.24
C ILE A 198 18.18 -11.89 -11.67
N TYR A 199 16.92 -12.17 -11.38
CA TYR A 199 15.81 -11.25 -11.60
C TYR A 199 15.11 -10.92 -10.29
N THR A 200 14.35 -9.83 -10.31
CA THR A 200 13.30 -9.55 -9.33
C THR A 200 11.93 -9.60 -9.98
N ALA A 201 10.94 -10.03 -9.21
CA ALA A 201 9.55 -10.06 -9.65
C ALA A 201 8.61 -9.68 -8.51
N ASN A 202 7.57 -8.91 -8.85
CA ASN A 202 6.43 -8.68 -7.96
C ASN A 202 5.68 -9.99 -7.75
N VAL A 203 5.16 -10.18 -6.54
CA VAL A 203 4.44 -11.40 -6.16
C VAL A 203 3.07 -11.04 -5.60
N VAL A 204 2.03 -11.70 -6.10
CA VAL A 204 0.67 -11.65 -5.52
C VAL A 204 0.35 -13.05 -5.00
N GLY A 205 -0.09 -13.13 -3.74
CA GLY A 205 -0.08 -14.40 -3.00
C GLY A 205 1.30 -15.06 -2.98
N ILE A 206 1.45 -16.13 -3.77
CA ILE A 206 2.70 -16.91 -3.93
C ILE A 206 3.26 -16.87 -5.36
N GLU A 207 2.56 -16.21 -6.28
CA GLU A 207 2.88 -16.25 -7.71
C GLU A 207 3.52 -14.95 -8.19
N PRO A 208 4.60 -15.01 -8.98
CA PRO A 208 5.13 -13.84 -9.67
C PRO A 208 4.15 -13.34 -10.74
N VAL A 209 3.77 -12.06 -10.69
CA VAL A 209 2.70 -11.52 -11.57
C VAL A 209 3.15 -10.50 -12.62
N ALA A 210 4.43 -10.10 -12.61
CA ALA A 210 4.96 -9.09 -13.52
C ALA A 210 6.16 -9.61 -14.32
N LYS A 211 6.53 -8.86 -15.37
CA LYS A 211 7.75 -9.13 -16.12
C LYS A 211 8.95 -9.07 -15.17
N ARG A 212 9.76 -10.12 -15.20
CA ARG A 212 11.00 -10.22 -14.44
C ARG A 212 11.94 -9.06 -14.84
N GLU A 213 12.43 -8.33 -13.85
CA GLU A 213 13.45 -7.30 -14.06
C GLU A 213 14.82 -7.92 -13.81
N LYS A 214 15.69 -7.93 -14.83
CA LYS A 214 17.05 -8.46 -14.69
C LYS A 214 17.86 -7.49 -13.82
N LEU A 215 18.43 -8.00 -12.74
CA LEU A 215 19.35 -7.23 -11.90
C LEU A 215 20.80 -7.41 -12.35
N PHE A 216 21.28 -8.65 -12.36
CA PHE A 216 22.66 -8.98 -12.74
C PHE A 216 22.77 -10.44 -13.18
N ASP A 217 23.94 -10.82 -13.67
CA ASP A 217 24.31 -12.20 -13.90
C ASP A 217 25.67 -12.51 -13.27
N SER A 218 25.87 -13.76 -12.86
CA SER A 218 27.09 -14.17 -12.16
C SER A 218 27.29 -15.68 -12.27
N ASP A 219 28.55 -16.12 -12.31
CA ASP A 219 28.96 -17.52 -12.18
C ASP A 219 29.40 -17.85 -10.73
N LYS A 220 29.45 -16.85 -9.84
CA LYS A 220 29.85 -17.00 -8.45
C LYS A 220 28.66 -17.35 -7.57
N LEU A 221 28.37 -18.64 -7.45
CA LEU A 221 27.27 -19.20 -6.64
C LEU A 221 27.20 -18.63 -5.21
N LYS A 222 28.34 -18.50 -4.53
CA LYS A 222 28.39 -17.99 -3.14
C LYS A 222 27.93 -16.53 -3.05
N ASP A 223 28.36 -15.69 -3.99
CA ASP A 223 27.97 -14.28 -4.01
C ASP A 223 26.47 -14.13 -4.28
N ILE A 224 25.92 -14.96 -5.16
CA ILE A 224 24.46 -15.00 -5.43
C ILE A 224 23.71 -15.44 -4.17
N ALA A 225 24.13 -16.54 -3.54
CA ALA A 225 23.46 -17.07 -2.35
C ALA A 225 23.47 -16.07 -1.19
N LYS A 226 24.62 -15.40 -0.98
CA LYS A 226 24.76 -14.33 0.01
C LYS A 226 23.82 -13.16 -0.28
N TRP A 227 23.79 -12.66 -1.53
CA TRP A 227 22.89 -11.58 -1.93
C TRP A 227 21.41 -11.94 -1.72
N VAL A 228 21.02 -13.17 -2.10
CA VAL A 228 19.65 -13.66 -1.85
C VAL A 228 19.37 -13.71 -0.34
N LYS A 229 20.32 -14.21 0.47
CA LYS A 229 20.15 -14.32 1.93
C LYS A 229 20.00 -12.97 2.62
N GLU A 230 20.70 -11.94 2.15
CA GLU A 230 20.60 -10.56 2.64
C GLU A 230 19.18 -9.98 2.44
N GLY A 231 18.47 -10.39 1.39
CA GLY A 231 17.07 -10.02 1.17
C GLY A 231 16.04 -11.01 1.72
N HIS A 232 16.41 -12.27 1.97
CA HIS A 232 15.53 -13.33 2.44
C HIS A 232 15.53 -13.44 3.97
N HIS A 233 14.76 -12.57 4.63
CA HIS A 233 14.57 -12.54 6.08
C HIS A 233 13.11 -12.24 6.45
N LYS A 234 12.76 -12.32 7.74
CA LYS A 234 11.41 -11.94 8.20
C LYS A 234 11.12 -10.47 7.88
N ARG A 235 9.85 -10.15 7.65
CA ARG A 235 9.40 -8.78 7.40
C ARG A 235 9.59 -7.94 8.69
N MET A 236 10.20 -6.76 8.59
CA MET A 236 10.64 -5.95 9.76
C MET A 236 10.21 -4.48 9.72
N TYR A 237 9.19 -4.10 8.94
CA TYR A 237 8.80 -2.69 8.74
C TYR A 237 7.45 -2.33 9.34
#